data_AF-A0A7Y8KYE2-F1
#
_entry.id   AF-A0A7Y8KYE2-F1
#
_cell.length_a   1.000
_cell.length_b   1.000
_cell.length_c   1.000
_cell.angle_alpha   90.00
_cell.angle_beta   90.00
_cell.angle_gamma   90.00
#
_symmetry.space_group_name_H-M   'P 1'
#
loop_
_entity.id
_entity.type
_entity.pdbx_description
1 polymer ?
#
loop_
_entity_poly.entity_id
_entity_poly.type
_entity_poly.pdbx_seq_one_letter_code
_entity_poly.pdbx_strand_id
1 'polypeptide(L)' 'MELKTARLTVLIDPAKKKAFESLCARQDVTPSQVVRRLIRDYLASHGEGFVPSGAAQAALDAEKIEQS' A
#
# COMPACT_ATOMS: atom_id res chain seq x y z
N MET A 1 3.41 2.00 -18.61
CA MET A 1 2.91 3.26 -18.01
C MET A 1 3.49 3.40 -16.61
N GLU A 2 3.89 4.61 -16.22
CA GLU A 2 4.54 4.87 -14.93
C GLU A 2 3.57 4.62 -13.77
N LEU A 3 3.97 3.73 -12.85
CA LEU A 3 3.27 3.50 -11.58
C LEU A 3 3.35 4.80 -10.77
N LYS A 4 2.24 5.56 -10.71
CA LYS A 4 2.15 6.79 -9.89
C LYS A 4 2.29 6.43 -8.41
N THR A 5 3.52 6.43 -7.90
CA THR A 5 3.80 6.29 -6.47
C THR A 5 3.49 7.60 -5.75
N ALA A 6 2.51 7.59 -4.85
CA ALA A 6 2.22 8.72 -3.98
C ALA A 6 3.02 8.64 -2.67
N ARG A 7 3.43 9.80 -2.13
CA ARG A 7 4.10 9.89 -0.82
C ARG A 7 3.10 10.26 0.27
N LEU A 8 2.98 9.42 1.30
CA LEU A 8 2.20 9.69 2.49
C LEU A 8 3.12 10.22 3.61
N THR A 9 2.84 11.41 4.12
CA THR A 9 3.54 12.01 5.27
C THR A 9 2.56 12.09 6.45
N VAL A 10 2.92 11.49 7.59
CA VAL A 10 2.10 11.50 8.81
C VAL A 10 2.96 12.00 9.96
N LEU A 11 2.43 12.93 10.76
CA LEU A 11 3.06 13.36 11.99
C LEU A 11 2.65 12.40 13.12
N ILE A 12 3.64 11.81 13.78
CA ILE A 12 3.43 10.93 14.93
C ILE A 12 4.34 11.36 16.08
N ASP A 13 3.91 11.04 17.30
CA ASP A 13 4.70 11.25 18.50
C ASP A 13 6.07 10.49 18.42
N PRO A 14 7.18 11.11 18.87
CA PRO A 14 8.52 10.51 18.78
C PRO A 14 8.67 9.22 19.59
N ALA A 15 8.00 9.09 20.75
CA ALA A 15 8.05 7.86 21.54
C ALA A 15 7.32 6.72 20.83
N LYS A 16 6.16 7.00 20.21
CA LYS A 16 5.45 6.02 19.37
C LYS A 16 6.27 5.59 18.16
N LYS A 17 6.92 6.54 17.47
CA LYS A 17 7.82 6.24 16.33
C LYS A 17 8.91 5.25 16.73
N LYS A 18 9.60 5.51 17.84
CA LYS A 18 10.69 4.66 18.34
C LYS A 18 10.21 3.26 18.72
N ALA A 19 9.06 3.16 19.39
CA ALA A 19 8.45 1.88 19.74
C ALA A 19 8.06 1.08 18.48
N PHE A 20 7.46 1.75 17.50
CA PHE A 20 7.08 1.14 16.23
C PHE A 20 8.29 0.66 15.42
N GLU A 21 9.34 1.48 15.30
CA GLU A 21 10.58 1.09 14.62
C GLU A 21 11.26 -0.10 15.32
N SER A 22 11.29 -0.12 16.66
CA SER A 22 11.85 -1.24 17.42
C SER A 22 11.04 -2.53 17.22
N LEU A 23 9.71 -2.43 17.17
CA LEU A 23 8.82 -3.57 16.92
C LEU A 23 8.99 -4.11 15.49
N CYS A 24 9.15 -3.22 14.51
CA CYS A 24 9.40 -3.57 13.12
C CYS A 24 10.76 -4.29 12.98
N ALA A 25 11.80 -3.76 13.61
CA ALA A 25 13.14 -4.35 13.61
C ALA A 25 13.18 -5.76 14.22
N ARG A 26 12.38 -6.03 15.27
CA ARG A 26 12.28 -7.37 15.88
C ARG A 26 11.62 -8.40 14.96
N GLN A 27 10.83 -7.96 14.00
CA GLN A 27 10.10 -8.82 13.08
C GLN A 27 10.71 -8.86 11.67
N ASP A 28 11.90 -8.25 11.50
CA ASP A 28 12.59 -8.13 10.21
C ASP A 28 11.74 -7.45 9.12
N VAL A 29 10.85 -6.53 9.52
CA VAL A 29 9.99 -5.78 8.60
C VAL A 29 10.33 -4.30 8.65
N THR A 30 10.10 -3.59 7.54
CA THR A 30 10.24 -2.13 7.52
C THR A 30 8.93 -1.44 7.92
N PRO A 31 8.99 -0.27 8.58
CA PRO A 31 7.80 0.52 8.92
C PRO A 31 6.87 0.75 7.73
N SER A 32 7.45 1.03 6.56
CA SER A 32 6.73 1.27 5.31
C SER A 32 5.98 0.03 4.80
N GLN A 33 6.48 -1.18 5.05
CA GLN A 33 5.76 -2.41 4.69
C GLN A 33 4.55 -2.61 5.59
N VAL A 34 4.72 -2.39 6.90
CA VAL A 34 3.63 -2.51 7.88
C VAL A 34 2.53 -1.50 7.60
N VAL A 35 2.88 -0.23 7.37
CA VAL A 35 1.91 0.83 7.04
C VAL A 35 1.14 0.52 5.76
N ARG A 36 1.82 0.06 4.70
CA ARG A 36 1.14 -0.34 3.45
C ARG A 36 0.16 -1.49 3.66
N ARG A 37 0.52 -2.47 4.49
CA ARG A 37 -0.38 -3.58 4.81
C ARG A 37 -1.58 -3.10 5.61
N LEU A 38 -1.34 -2.28 6.64
CA LEU A 38 -2.38 -1.68 7.45
C LEU A 38 -3.38 -0.88 6.60
N ILE A 39 -2.91 -0.09 5.62
CA ILE A 39 -3.80 0.62 4.69
C ILE A 39 -4.68 -0.35 3.88
N ARG A 40 -4.09 -1.42 3.32
CA ARG A 40 -4.85 -2.41 2.55
C ARG A 40 -5.90 -3.13 3.40
N ASP A 41 -5.50 -3.62 4.57
CA ASP A 41 -6.39 -4.31 5.50
C ASP A 41 -7.50 -3.37 6.00
N TYR A 42 -7.19 -2.10 6.23
CA TYR A 42 -8.17 -1.09 6.64
C TYR A 42 -9.21 -0.81 5.55
N LEU A 43 -8.78 -0.65 4.30
CA LEU A 43 -9.68 -0.46 3.15
C LEU A 43 -10.57 -1.68 2.94
N ALA A 44 -9.99 -2.88 2.99
CA ALA A 44 -10.73 -4.14 2.86
C ALA A 44 -11.78 -4.31 3.97
N SER A 45 -11.44 -3.96 5.22
CA SER A 45 -12.35 -4.03 6.36
C SER A 45 -13.53 -3.04 6.25
N HIS A 46 -13.34 -1.89 5.60
CA HIS A 46 -14.39 -0.88 5.40
C HIS A 46 -15.21 -1.07 4.11
N GLY A 47 -14.93 -2.12 3.32
CA GLY A 47 -15.66 -2.42 2.09
C GLY A 47 -15.34 -1.49 0.91
N GLU A 48 -14.33 -0.62 1.06
CA GLU A 48 -13.84 0.22 -0.03
C GLU A 48 -12.95 -0.64 -0.94
N GLY A 49 -13.49 -1.05 -2.09
CA GLY A 49 -12.77 -1.83 -3.08
C GLY A 49 -11.53 -1.11 -3.59
N PHE A 50 -10.36 -1.44 -3.04
CA PHE A 50 -9.09 -0.88 -3.49
C PHE A 50 -8.57 -1.68 -4.69
N VAL A 51 -8.71 -1.13 -5.89
CA VAL A 51 -8.02 -1.64 -7.08
C VAL A 51 -6.70 -0.90 -7.20
N PRO A 52 -5.54 -1.57 -7.04
CA PRO A 52 -4.26 -0.91 -7.25
C PRO A 52 -4.22 -0.42 -8.71
N SER A 53 -3.76 0.82 -8.91
CA SER A 53 -3.78 1.46 -10.25
C SER A 53 -3.08 0.64 -11.33
N GLY A 54 -2.11 -0.21 -10.96
CA GLY A 54 -1.46 -1.15 -11.88
C GLY A 54 -2.33 -2.37 -12.28
N ALA A 55 -3.23 -2.84 -11.42
CA ALA A 55 -4.13 -3.97 -11.73
C ALA A 55 -5.34 -3.54 -12.57
N ALA A 56 -5.88 -2.33 -12.32
CA ALA A 56 -6.91 -1.75 -13.18
C ALA A 56 -6.39 -1.59 -14.62
N GLN A 57 -5.14 -1.12 -14.76
CA GLN A 57 -4.52 -0.93 -16.06
C GLN A 57 -4.25 -2.27 -16.76
N ALA A 58 -3.72 -3.27 -16.06
CA ALA A 58 -3.48 -4.60 -16.63
C ALA A 58 -4.75 -5.30 -17.15
N ALA A 59 -5.91 -5.09 -16.49
CA ALA A 59 -7.18 -5.60 -16.97
C ALA A 59 -7.66 -4.90 -18.27
N LEU A 60 -7.47 -3.58 -18.36
CA LEU A 60 -7.78 -2.79 -19.57
C LEU A 60 -6.84 -3.13 -20.74
N ASP A 61 -5.57 -3.43 -20.46
CA ASP A 61 -4.59 -3.80 -21.49
C ASP A 61 -4.84 -5.21 -22.04
N ALA A 62 -5.31 -6.16 -21.22
CA ALA A 62 -5.63 -7.52 -21.64
C ALA A 62 -6.86 -7.57 -22.58
N GLU A 63 -7.91 -6.80 -22.28
CA GLU A 63 -9.13 -6.75 -23.09
C GLU A 63 -8.89 -6.14 -24.48
N LYS A 64 -7.84 -5.34 -24.63
CA LYS A 64 -7.46 -4.69 -25.90
C LYS A 64 -6.69 -5.62 -26.85
N ILE A 65 -6.05 -6.67 -26.34
CA ILE A 65 -5.29 -7.65 -27.14
C ILE A 65 -6.22 -8.70 -27.76
N GLU A 66 -7.35 -9.02 -27.11
CA GLU A 66 -8.31 -10.02 -27.61
C GLU A 66 -9.29 -9.47 -28.66
N GLN A 67 -9.38 -8.15 -28.84
CA GLN A 67 -10.23 -7.50 -29.84
C GLN A 67 -9.48 -7.05 -31.12
N SER A 68 -8.21 -7.44 -31.29
CA SER A 68 -7.40 -7.13 -32.49
C SER A 68 -7.09 -8.36 -33.34
#